data_AF-A0A534MRA6-F1
#
_entry.id   AF-A0A534MRA6-F1
#
_cell.length_a   1.000
_cell.length_b   1.000
_cell.length_c   1.000
_cell.angle_alpha   90.00
_cell.angle_beta   90.00
_cell.angle_gamma   90.00
#
_symmetry.space_group_name_H-M   'P 1'
#
loop_
_entity.id
_entity.type
_entity.pdbx_description
1 polymer ?
#
loop_
_entity_poly.entity_id
_entity_poly.type
_entity_poly.pdbx_seq_one_letter_code
_entity_poly.pdbx_strand_id
1 'polypeptide(L)'
;MTVTITSTMLLQGIVSGLLAGGLYAMVALGMALIFGVMRVINVAHGTMLMLGAYTTFWLFSLYGMNPFLSLLISFPLLFVV
;
A
#
# COMPACT_ATOMS: atom_id res chain seq x y z
N MET A 1 -6.98 -14.44 -28.79
CA MET A 1 -6.82 -13.12 -28.15
C MET A 1 -5.33 -12.83 -28.04
N THR A 2 -4.72 -12.30 -29.11
CA THR A 2 -3.30 -11.93 -29.11
C THR A 2 -3.18 -10.51 -28.58
N VAL A 3 -2.44 -10.34 -27.48
CA VAL A 3 -2.13 -9.02 -26.93
C VAL A 3 -1.16 -8.33 -27.90
N THR A 4 -1.69 -7.47 -28.77
CA THR A 4 -0.85 -6.62 -29.62
C THR A 4 -0.28 -5.50 -28.76
N ILE A 5 0.98 -5.66 -28.33
CA ILE A 5 1.66 -4.63 -27.54
C ILE A 5 1.87 -3.42 -28.44
N THR A 6 1.08 -2.37 -28.18
CA THR A 6 1.20 -1.08 -28.85
C THR A 6 2.30 -0.26 -28.16
N SER A 7 3.00 0.62 -28.88
CA SER A 7 4.04 1.49 -28.32
C SER A 7 3.55 2.32 -27.12
N THR A 8 2.27 2.69 -27.11
CA THR A 8 1.61 3.36 -25.99
C THR A 8 1.48 2.48 -24.73
N MET A 9 1.22 1.18 -24.88
CA MET A 9 1.15 0.25 -23.75
C MET A 9 2.51 0.04 -23.10
N LEU A 10 3.60 0.05 -23.89
CA LEU A 10 4.96 -0.02 -23.39
C LEU A 10 5.29 1.21 -22.54
N LEU A 11 4.96 2.40 -23.03
CA LEU A 11 5.17 3.64 -22.28
C LEU A 11 4.32 3.69 -21.01
N GLN A 12 3.06 3.25 -21.07
CA GLN A 12 2.19 3.13 -19.89
C GLN A 12 2.75 2.15 -18.87
N GLY A 13 3.28 1.00 -19.29
CA GLY A 13 3.89 0.00 -18.42
C GLY A 13 5.12 0.55 -17.68
N ILE A 14 5.98 1.28 -18.37
CA ILE A 14 7.15 1.94 -17.76
C ILE A 14 6.71 2.97 -16.73
N VAL A 15 5.77 3.85 -17.08
CA VAL A 15 5.28 4.89 -16.16
C VAL A 15 4.59 4.26 -14.95
N SER A 16 3.73 3.26 -15.17
CA SER A 16 3.04 2.56 -14.07
C SER A 16 4.03 1.83 -13.16
N GLY A 17 5.05 1.21 -13.74
CA GLY A 17 6.12 0.54 -12.99
C GLY A 17 6.95 1.53 -12.16
N LEU A 18 7.27 2.70 -12.71
CA LEU A 18 7.95 3.77 -11.98
C LEU A 18 7.11 4.31 -10.82
N LEU A 19 5.81 4.52 -11.03
CA LEU A 19 4.90 4.99 -9.99
C LEU A 19 4.75 3.96 -8.86
N ALA A 20 4.51 2.69 -9.20
CA ALA A 20 4.42 1.61 -8.23
C ALA A 20 5.74 1.37 -7.50
N GLY A 21 6.86 1.39 -8.23
CA GLY A 21 8.21 1.28 -7.66
C GLY A 21 8.53 2.44 -6.72
N GLY A 22 8.16 3.67 -7.08
CA GLY A 22 8.31 4.86 -6.24
C GLY A 22 7.48 4.78 -4.95
N LEU A 23 6.25 4.26 -5.03
CA LEU A 23 5.41 3.99 -3.85
C LEU A 23 6.12 3.01 -2.91
N TYR A 24 6.59 1.86 -3.41
CA TYR A 24 7.29 0.87 -2.60
C TYR A 24 8.62 1.39 -2.06
N ALA A 25 9.36 2.18 -2.83
CA ALA A 25 10.60 2.81 -2.39
C ALA A 25 10.35 3.79 -1.24
N MET A 26 9.30 4.61 -1.28
CA MET A 26 8.93 5.49 -0.18
C MET A 26 8.57 4.72 1.10
N VAL A 27 7.79 3.64 0.97
CA VAL A 27 7.43 2.77 2.11
C VAL A 27 8.69 2.15 2.73
N ALA A 28 9.59 1.60 1.90
CA ALA A 28 10.83 0.98 2.35
C ALA A 28 11.78 2.01 3.00
N LEU A 29 11.88 3.22 2.46
CA LEU A 29 12.70 4.30 2.99
C LEU A 29 12.20 4.71 4.38
N GLY A 30 10.88 4.85 4.57
CA GLY A 30 10.29 5.10 5.89
C GLY A 30 10.69 4.04 6.92
N MET A 31 10.60 2.75 6.56
CA MET A 31 11.03 1.66 7.43
C MET A 31 12.52 1.64 7.72
N ALA A 32 13.35 1.94 6.72
CA ALA A 32 14.79 2.05 6.87
C ALA A 32 15.17 3.19 7.84
N LEU A 33 14.48 4.33 7.80
CA LEU A 33 14.70 5.43 8.74
C LEU A 33 14.28 5.07 10.16
N ILE A 34 13.10 4.47 10.33
CA ILE A 34 12.57 4.02 11.63
C ILE A 34 13.58 3.08 12.31
N PHE A 35 14.05 2.06 11.60
CA PHE A 35 15.00 1.10 12.15
C PHE A 35 16.44 1.65 12.26
N GLY A 36 16.85 2.50 11.33
CA GLY A 36 18.18 3.11 11.32
C GLY A 36 18.45 3.99 12.55
N VAL A 37 17.42 4.67 13.07
CA VAL A 37 17.55 5.55 14.24
C VAL A 37 17.27 4.82 15.55
N MET A 38 16.25 3.96 15.61
CA MET A 38 15.78 3.40 16.89
C MET A 38 16.58 2.19 17.41
N ARG A 39 17.43 1.53 16.60
CA ARG A 39 18.22 0.33 16.97
C ARG A 39 17.42 -0.84 17.59
N VAL A 40 16.09 -0.80 17.52
CA VAL A 40 15.16 -1.81 18.04
C VAL A 40 14.21 -2.24 16.92
N ILE A 41 14.00 -3.55 16.77
CA ILE A 41 13.14 -4.13 15.74
C ILE A 41 11.71 -4.25 16.29
N ASN A 42 10.78 -3.49 15.72
CA ASN A 42 9.35 -3.62 15.98
C ASN A 42 8.73 -4.65 15.01
N VAL A 43 8.37 -5.83 15.53
CA VAL A 43 7.75 -6.92 14.75
C VAL A 43 6.27 -6.64 14.42
N ALA A 44 5.61 -5.74 15.15
CA ALA A 44 4.21 -5.38 14.92
C ALA A 44 4.00 -4.52 13.67
N HIS A 45 5.06 -3.99 13.06
CA HIS A 45 4.91 -3.12 11.90
C HIS A 45 4.26 -3.83 10.71
N GLY A 46 4.66 -5.07 10.44
CA GLY A 46 4.07 -5.86 9.36
C GLY A 46 2.62 -6.26 9.63
N THR A 47 2.29 -6.59 10.88
CA THR A 47 0.92 -6.98 11.26
C THR A 47 -0.03 -5.78 11.26
N MET A 48 0.41 -4.58 11.66
CA MET A 48 -0.36 -3.34 11.54
C MET A 48 -0.66 -2.99 10.07
N LEU A 49 0.33 -3.13 9.19
CA LEU A 49 0.15 -2.85 7.76
C LEU A 49 -0.86 -3.82 7.13
N MET A 50 -0.77 -5.12 7.46
CA MET A 50 -1.75 -6.12 7.03
C MET A 50 -3.15 -5.85 7.58
N LEU A 51 -3.28 -5.51 8.87
CA LEU A 51 -4.58 -5.14 9.47
C LEU A 51 -5.24 -3.96 8.74
N GLY A 52 -4.48 -2.91 8.41
CA GLY A 52 -4.99 -1.77 7.65
C GLY A 52 -5.45 -2.15 6.22
N ALA A 53 -4.66 -2.99 5.54
CA ALA A 53 -4.99 -3.45 4.20
C ALA A 53 -6.24 -4.36 4.19
N TYR A 54 -6.34 -5.31 5.12
CA TYR A 54 -7.49 -6.20 5.19
C TYR A 54 -8.76 -5.49 5.68
N THR A 55 -8.66 -4.55 6.61
CA THR A 55 -9.84 -3.75 7.03
C THR A 55 -10.41 -2.97 5.86
N THR A 56 -9.58 -2.27 5.09
CA THR A 56 -10.01 -1.55 3.87
C THR A 56 -10.55 -2.50 2.80
N PHE A 57 -9.93 -3.67 2.60
CA PHE A 57 -10.44 -4.70 1.68
C PHE A 57 -11.85 -5.18 2.06
N TRP A 58 -12.09 -5.50 3.34
CA TRP A 58 -13.40 -5.96 3.81
C TRP A 58 -14.45 -4.85 3.77
N LEU A 59 -14.07 -3.61 4.08
CA LEU A 59 -14.93 -2.43 3.92
C LEU A 59 -15.38 -2.25 2.47
N PHE A 60 -14.46 -2.43 1.51
CA PHE A 60 -14.78 -2.38 0.09
C PHE A 60 -15.64 -3.57 -0.34
N SER A 61 -15.26 -4.80 0.04
CA SER A 61 -15.93 -6.03 -0.43
C SER A 61 -17.33 -6.23 0.15
N LEU A 62 -17.58 -5.84 1.41
CA LEU A 62 -18.86 -6.06 2.09
C LEU A 62 -19.80 -4.86 1.94
N TYR A 63 -19.27 -3.64 2.04
CA TYR A 63 -20.07 -2.42 2.08
C TYR A 63 -19.98 -1.60 0.79
N GLY A 64 -19.20 -2.03 -0.20
CA GLY A 64 -19.00 -1.29 -1.45
C GLY A 64 -18.35 0.09 -1.24
N MET A 65 -17.74 0.32 -0.08
CA MET A 65 -17.19 1.63 0.28
C MET A 65 -15.94 1.92 -0.54
N ASN A 66 -15.87 3.10 -1.16
CA ASN A 66 -14.68 3.55 -1.87
C ASN A 66 -13.41 3.37 -1.01
N PRO A 67 -12.33 2.78 -1.53
CA PRO A 67 -11.11 2.54 -0.77
C PRO A 67 -10.55 3.81 -0.11
N PHE A 68 -10.65 4.96 -0.80
CA PHE A 68 -10.26 6.25 -0.25
C PHE A 68 -11.11 6.71 0.94
N LEU A 69 -12.41 6.41 0.93
CA LEU A 69 -13.30 6.75 2.04
C LEU A 69 -13.11 5.78 3.21
N SER A 70 -12.78 4.52 2.91
CA SER A 70 -12.48 3.51 3.92
C SER A 70 -11.24 3.85 4.75
N LEU A 71 -10.31 4.67 4.22
CA LEU A 71 -9.14 5.17 4.97
C LEU A 71 -9.51 5.99 6.19
N LEU A 72 -10.62 6.75 6.15
CA LEU A 72 -11.08 7.52 7.31
C LEU A 72 -11.47 6.63 8.49
N ILE A 73 -11.82 5.37 8.22
CA ILE A 73 -12.23 4.39 9.23
C ILE A 73 -11.05 3.49 9.60
N SER A 74 -10.31 2.97 8.62
CA SER A 74 -9.20 2.04 8.89
C SER A 74 -8.04 2.70 9.62
N PHE A 75 -7.75 3.97 9.33
CA PHE A 75 -6.67 4.70 10.00
C PHE A 75 -6.88 4.82 11.52
N PRO A 76 -8.01 5.37 12.04
CA PRO A 76 -8.23 5.41 13.48
C PRO A 76 -8.35 4.02 14.12
N LEU A 77 -8.90 3.04 13.39
CA LEU A 77 -9.06 1.67 13.90
C LEU A 77 -7.71 1.02 14.23
N LEU A 78 -6.65 1.33 13.47
CA LEU A 78 -5.28 0.88 13.74
C LEU A 78 -4.67 1.42 15.05
N PHE A 79 -5.16 2.54 15.58
CA PHE A 79 -4.68 3.10 16.86
C PHE A 79 -5.44 2.57 18.07
N VAL A 80 -6.61 1.96 17.86
CA VAL A 80 -7.42 1.36 18.94
C VAL A 80 -6.91 -0.03 19.32
N VAL A 81 -6.28 -0.73 18.39
CA VAL A 81 -5.70 -2.08 18.58
C VAL A 81 -4.24 -1.97 19.02
#